data_AF-A0A1D6JXE8-F1
#
_entry.id   AF-A0A1D6JXE8-F1
#
_cell.length_a   1.000
_cell.length_b   1.000
_cell.length_c   1.000
_cell.angle_alpha   90.00
_cell.angle_beta   90.00
_cell.angle_gamma   90.00
#
_symmetry.space_group_name_H-M   'P 1'
#
loop_
_entity.id
_entity.type
_entity.pdbx_description
1 polymer ?
#
loop_
_entity_poly.entity_id
_entity_poly.type
_entity_poly.pdbx_seq_one_letter_code
_entity_poly.pdbx_strand_id
1 'polypeptide(L)'
;MSVQEYLGKHLLSRKSEEALNTAVRAKAPDPALFIVGHMRREAPTVITRVRARQILDGRSAPAVEVELHTNKAVHRASTASVGALEGAAADAAGASERRKFLARGVAYAVRVINDKVSEALVGMDPQQQAQIDQAIMDLTRRATG
;
A
#
# COMPACT_ATOMS: atom_id res chain seq x y z
N MET A 1 -26.11 7.79 -19.18
CA MET A 1 -26.53 7.86 -17.77
C MET A 1 -27.01 9.28 -17.50
N SER A 2 -28.24 9.44 -17.03
CA SER A 2 -28.80 10.74 -16.63
C SER A 2 -28.19 11.21 -15.30
N VAL A 3 -28.39 12.48 -14.95
CA VAL A 3 -27.94 13.03 -13.66
C VAL A 3 -28.60 12.27 -12.51
N GLN A 4 -29.89 12.01 -12.59
CA GLN A 4 -30.66 11.30 -11.55
C GLN A 4 -30.18 9.86 -11.38
N GLU A 5 -29.87 9.17 -12.49
CA GLU A 5 -29.31 7.82 -12.45
C GLU A 5 -27.93 7.80 -11.78
N TYR A 6 -27.07 8.79 -12.08
CA TYR A 6 -25.74 8.89 -11.47
C TYR A 6 -25.83 9.18 -9.98
N LEU A 7 -26.67 10.15 -9.59
CA LEU A 7 -26.91 10.49 -8.19
C LEU A 7 -27.45 9.28 -7.40
N GLY A 8 -28.40 8.54 -7.99
CA GLY A 8 -28.97 7.34 -7.40
C GLY A 8 -27.94 6.20 -7.27
N LYS A 9 -27.21 5.89 -8.34
CA LYS A 9 -26.17 4.84 -8.35
C LYS A 9 -25.11 5.04 -7.28
N HIS A 10 -24.70 6.28 -7.05
CA HIS A 10 -23.64 6.63 -6.10
C HIS A 10 -24.17 7.09 -4.74
N LEU A 11 -25.49 7.06 -4.53
CA LEU A 11 -26.18 7.54 -3.32
C LEU A 11 -25.78 8.97 -2.93
N LEU A 12 -25.46 9.82 -3.92
CA LEU A 12 -24.84 11.12 -3.68
C LEU A 12 -25.76 12.06 -2.91
N SER A 13 -27.05 12.10 -3.24
CA SER A 13 -28.03 12.93 -2.53
C SER A 13 -28.09 12.57 -1.04
N ARG A 14 -28.15 11.27 -0.73
CA ARG A 14 -28.19 10.77 0.65
C ARG A 14 -26.91 11.12 1.41
N LYS A 15 -25.74 10.86 0.82
CA LYS A 15 -24.44 11.15 1.45
C LYS A 15 -24.26 12.64 1.71
N SER A 16 -24.65 13.49 0.77
CA SER A 16 -24.62 14.94 0.95
C SER A 16 -25.53 15.37 2.09
N GLU A 17 -26.77 14.89 2.13
CA GLU A 17 -27.73 15.21 3.19
C GLU A 17 -27.24 14.74 4.57
N GLU A 18 -26.67 13.54 4.67
CA GLU A 18 -26.08 13.01 5.90
C GLU A 18 -24.91 13.87 6.40
N ALA A 19 -24.00 14.27 5.51
CA ALA A 19 -22.89 15.16 5.85
C ALA A 19 -23.37 16.54 6.33
N LEU A 20 -24.36 17.13 5.65
CA LEU A 20 -25.01 18.38 6.02
C LEU A 20 -25.66 18.30 7.41
N ASN A 21 -26.49 17.28 7.63
CA ASN A 21 -27.16 17.04 8.91
C ASN A 21 -26.16 16.83 10.05
N THR A 22 -25.05 16.14 9.79
CA THR A 22 -23.99 15.90 10.77
C THR A 22 -23.29 17.21 11.15
N ALA A 23 -22.98 18.08 10.17
CA ALA A 23 -22.38 19.38 10.43
C ALA A 23 -23.29 20.29 11.27
N VAL A 24 -24.59 20.31 10.97
CA VAL A 24 -25.60 21.07 11.71
C VAL A 24 -25.72 20.55 13.16
N ARG A 25 -25.83 19.23 13.34
CA ARG A 25 -25.90 18.61 14.68
C ARG A 25 -24.65 18.90 15.52
N ALA A 26 -23.48 18.88 14.89
CA ALA A 26 -22.21 19.19 15.54
C ALA A 26 -22.01 20.69 15.82
N LYS A 27 -22.89 21.57 15.30
CA LYS A 27 -22.72 23.03 15.30
C LYS A 27 -21.33 23.43 14.83
N ALA A 28 -20.87 22.81 13.74
CA ALA A 28 -19.50 22.97 13.26
C ALA A 28 -19.20 24.47 13.01
N PRO A 29 -18.09 25.01 13.55
CA PRO A 29 -17.73 26.41 13.34
C PRO A 29 -17.41 26.72 11.87
N ASP A 30 -16.92 25.72 11.14
CA ASP A 30 -16.78 25.73 9.68
C ASP A 30 -17.53 24.50 9.10
N PRO A 31 -18.81 24.67 8.72
CA PRO A 31 -19.61 23.58 8.15
C PRO A 31 -19.07 23.06 6.82
N ALA A 32 -18.45 23.91 5.99
CA ALA A 32 -17.96 23.51 4.68
C ALA A 32 -16.76 22.57 4.82
N LEU A 33 -15.78 22.94 5.65
CA LEU A 33 -14.63 22.09 5.94
C LEU A 33 -15.05 20.78 6.64
N PHE A 34 -16.02 20.86 7.54
CA PHE A 34 -16.58 19.67 8.20
C PHE A 34 -17.18 18.68 7.19
N ILE A 35 -18.01 19.17 6.27
CA ILE A 35 -18.65 18.36 5.22
C ILE A 35 -17.59 17.72 4.33
N VAL A 36 -16.60 18.49 3.86
CA VAL A 36 -15.49 17.96 3.06
C VAL A 36 -14.74 16.86 3.80
N GLY A 37 -14.44 17.07 5.09
CA GLY A 37 -13.79 16.07 5.94
C GLY A 37 -14.63 14.81 6.12
N HIS A 38 -15.94 14.96 6.32
CA HIS A 38 -16.88 13.85 6.43
C HIS A 38 -16.95 13.04 5.13
N MET A 39 -17.19 13.69 4.00
CA MET A 39 -17.25 13.03 2.69
C MET A 39 -15.94 12.33 2.33
N ARG A 40 -14.78 12.93 2.67
CA ARG A 40 -13.47 12.29 2.47
C ARG A 40 -13.29 11.03 3.30
N ARG A 41 -13.84 10.97 4.52
CA ARG A 41 -13.78 9.75 5.36
C ARG A 41 -14.66 8.64 4.80
N GLU A 42 -15.86 8.98 4.33
CA GLU A 42 -16.80 8.03 3.73
C GLU A 42 -16.39 7.49 2.37
N ALA A 43 -15.59 8.24 1.60
CA ALA A 43 -15.06 7.75 0.33
C ALA A 43 -14.31 6.42 0.56
N PRO A 44 -14.48 5.40 -0.29
CA PRO A 44 -13.73 4.16 -0.13
C PRO A 44 -12.23 4.44 -0.23
N THR A 45 -11.43 3.73 0.58
CA THR A 45 -9.98 3.81 0.47
C THR A 45 -9.54 2.92 -0.68
N VAL A 46 -8.74 3.46 -1.60
CA VAL A 46 -8.18 2.69 -2.71
C VAL A 46 -6.70 2.96 -2.82
N ILE A 47 -5.95 1.91 -3.18
CA ILE A 47 -4.53 2.01 -3.47
C ILE A 47 -4.36 2.78 -4.80
N THR A 48 -3.52 3.80 -4.80
CA THR A 48 -3.22 4.61 -5.99
C THR A 48 -1.82 4.35 -6.52
N ARG A 49 -0.88 3.94 -5.66
CA ARG A 49 0.48 3.58 -6.04
C ARG A 49 1.18 2.81 -4.90
N VAL A 50 2.10 1.93 -5.26
CA VAL A 50 3.08 1.37 -4.33
C VAL A 50 4.48 1.76 -4.80
N ARG A 51 5.36 2.17 -3.89
CA ARG A 51 6.75 2.48 -4.20
C ARG A 51 7.67 1.81 -3.21
N ALA A 52 8.71 1.14 -3.70
CA ALA A 52 9.77 0.59 -2.88
C ALA A 52 11.11 1.30 -3.10
N ARG A 53 11.93 1.30 -2.06
CA ARG A 53 13.34 1.71 -2.12
C ARG A 53 14.18 0.82 -1.21
N GLN A 54 15.46 0.70 -1.54
CA GLN A 54 16.43 0.09 -0.64
C GLN A 54 16.83 1.12 0.44
N ILE A 55 16.82 0.67 1.68
CA ILE A 55 17.36 1.37 2.84
C ILE A 55 18.41 0.49 3.54
N LEU A 56 19.00 0.99 4.62
CA LEU A 56 19.83 0.19 5.53
C LEU A 56 19.08 -0.02 6.84
N ASP A 57 19.19 -1.22 7.41
CA ASP A 57 18.72 -1.48 8.77
C ASP A 57 19.73 -1.00 9.83
N GLY A 58 19.40 -1.17 11.11
CA GLY A 58 20.28 -0.79 12.22
C GLY A 58 21.62 -1.53 12.27
N ARG A 59 21.80 -2.59 11.48
CA ARG A 59 23.05 -3.38 11.35
C ARG A 59 23.80 -3.08 10.05
N SER A 60 23.41 -2.02 9.34
CA SER A 60 23.94 -1.67 8.01
C SER A 60 23.75 -2.78 6.96
N ALA A 61 22.74 -3.63 7.15
CA ALA A 61 22.31 -4.59 6.13
C ALA A 61 21.28 -3.94 5.20
N PRO A 62 21.30 -4.24 3.89
CA PRO A 62 20.27 -3.81 2.95
C PRO A 62 18.87 -4.26 3.40
N ALA A 63 17.88 -3.36 3.33
CA ALA A 63 16.49 -3.63 3.66
C ALA A 63 15.54 -2.95 2.66
N VAL A 64 14.28 -3.39 2.63
CA VAL A 64 13.25 -2.80 1.76
C VAL A 64 12.35 -1.89 2.59
N GLU A 65 12.15 -0.68 2.10
CA GLU A 65 11.08 0.22 2.56
C GLU A 65 10.04 0.37 1.45
N VAL A 66 8.76 0.30 1.83
CA VAL A 66 7.61 0.44 0.95
C VAL A 66 6.74 1.61 1.40
N GLU A 67 6.36 2.45 0.45
CA GLU A 67 5.33 3.48 0.58
C GLU A 67 4.06 3.03 -0.16
N LEU A 68 2.97 2.89 0.57
CA LEU A 68 1.63 2.64 0.05
C LEU A 68 0.88 3.97 -0.04
N HIS A 69 0.60 4.40 -1.26
CA HIS A 69 -0.19 5.60 -1.53
C HIS A 69 -1.65 5.19 -1.72
N THR A 70 -2.54 5.87 -1.01
CA THR A 70 -3.98 5.74 -1.19
C THR A 70 -4.58 7.09 -1.58
N ASN A 71 -5.84 7.10 -1.98
CA ASN A 71 -6.60 8.35 -2.15
C ASN A 71 -6.79 9.16 -0.84
N LYS A 72 -6.42 8.59 0.32
CA LYS A 72 -6.58 9.25 1.63
C LYS A 72 -5.27 9.64 2.28
N ALA A 73 -4.24 8.80 2.19
CA ALA A 73 -2.98 8.99 2.90
C ALA A 73 -1.83 8.18 2.27
N VAL A 74 -0.61 8.47 2.71
CA VAL A 74 0.57 7.65 2.42
C VAL A 74 0.97 6.91 3.68
N HIS A 75 1.10 5.59 3.59
CA HIS A 75 1.57 4.72 4.65
C HIS A 75 2.96 4.22 4.30
N ARG A 76 3.83 4.07 5.30
CA ARG A 76 5.20 3.60 5.08
C ARG A 76 5.51 2.46 6.04
N ALA A 77 6.11 1.42 5.51
CA ALA A 77 6.60 0.29 6.28
C ALA A 77 7.95 -0.16 5.73
N SER A 78 8.79 -0.68 6.61
CA SER A 78 10.08 -1.25 6.24
C SER A 78 10.24 -2.59 6.94
N THR A 79 10.88 -3.54 6.26
CA THR A 79 11.23 -4.82 6.84
C THR A 79 12.72 -5.09 6.64
N ALA A 80 13.35 -5.67 7.66
CA ALA A 80 14.71 -6.15 7.53
C ALA A 80 14.75 -7.26 6.47
N SER A 81 15.84 -7.39 5.72
CA SER A 81 15.98 -8.52 4.81
C SER A 81 16.04 -9.81 5.62
N VAL A 82 14.97 -10.60 5.61
CA VAL A 82 14.99 -11.97 6.12
C VAL A 82 15.14 -12.90 4.92
N GLY A 83 16.26 -13.61 4.87
CA GLY A 83 16.42 -14.80 4.04
C GLY A 83 17.03 -14.54 2.66
N ALA A 84 18.28 -14.98 2.51
CA ALA A 84 18.67 -15.71 1.31
C ALA A 84 19.85 -16.69 1.53
N LEU A 85 20.42 -16.77 2.74
CA LEU A 85 21.35 -17.84 3.09
C LEU A 85 20.82 -18.54 4.34
N GLU A 86 19.88 -19.45 4.15
CA GLU A 86 19.59 -20.49 5.14
C GLU A 86 20.30 -21.78 4.72
N GLY A 87 21.04 -22.37 5.65
CA GLY A 87 21.86 -23.57 5.42
C GLY A 87 23.37 -23.30 5.49
N ALA A 88 24.17 -24.38 5.51
CA ALA A 88 25.63 -24.37 5.71
C ALA A 88 26.44 -23.44 4.77
N ALA A 89 25.85 -23.02 3.64
CA ALA A 89 26.45 -22.04 2.72
C ALA A 89 26.47 -20.59 3.28
N ALA A 90 25.60 -20.27 4.25
CA ALA A 90 25.55 -18.98 4.94
C ALA A 90 26.80 -18.74 5.77
N ASP A 91 27.21 -19.77 6.51
CA ASP A 91 28.27 -19.71 7.51
C ASP A 91 29.67 -19.74 6.87
N ALA A 92 29.79 -20.36 5.69
CA ALA A 92 31.03 -20.41 4.91
C ALA A 92 31.34 -19.10 4.14
N ALA A 93 30.36 -18.22 3.93
CA ALA A 93 30.56 -16.97 3.20
C ALA A 93 31.07 -15.85 4.14
N GLY A 94 32.16 -15.17 3.78
CA GLY A 94 32.63 -13.98 4.51
C GLY A 94 31.57 -12.87 4.57
N ALA A 95 31.66 -11.97 5.56
CA ALA A 95 30.66 -10.92 5.82
C ALA A 95 30.41 -9.98 4.60
N SER A 96 31.42 -9.77 3.76
CA SER A 96 31.30 -8.96 2.53
C SER A 96 30.41 -9.62 1.48
N GLU A 97 30.56 -10.92 1.26
CA GLU A 97 29.82 -11.64 0.21
C GLU A 97 28.35 -11.82 0.60
N ARG A 98 28.07 -12.06 1.89
CA ARG A 98 26.70 -12.04 2.44
C ARG A 98 25.99 -10.71 2.18
N ARG A 99 26.65 -9.58 2.42
CA ARG A 99 26.05 -8.25 2.16
C ARG A 99 25.73 -8.03 0.69
N LYS A 100 26.63 -8.40 -0.23
CA LYS A 100 26.38 -8.27 -1.68
C LYS A 100 25.17 -9.09 -2.11
N PHE A 101 25.07 -10.31 -1.59
CA PHE A 101 23.98 -11.21 -1.93
C PHE A 101 22.62 -10.71 -1.40
N LEU A 102 22.57 -10.24 -0.16
CA LEU A 102 21.38 -9.57 0.39
C LEU A 102 21.00 -8.32 -0.40
N ALA A 103 21.99 -7.50 -0.79
CA ALA A 103 21.74 -6.32 -1.62
C ALA A 103 21.12 -6.67 -2.98
N ARG A 104 21.54 -7.77 -3.62
CA ARG A 104 20.92 -8.25 -4.87
C ARG A 104 19.48 -8.69 -4.65
N GLY A 105 19.19 -9.41 -3.56
CA GLY A 105 17.83 -9.81 -3.20
C GLY A 105 16.91 -8.60 -2.97
N VAL A 106 17.39 -7.62 -2.22
CA VAL A 106 16.67 -6.36 -1.95
C VAL A 106 16.46 -5.55 -3.23
N ALA A 107 17.47 -5.41 -4.07
CA ALA A 107 17.33 -4.72 -5.36
C ALA A 107 16.30 -5.39 -6.28
N TYR A 108 16.29 -6.73 -6.31
CA TYR A 108 15.28 -7.49 -7.03
C TYR A 108 13.88 -7.24 -6.48
N ALA A 109 13.70 -7.31 -5.16
CA ALA A 109 12.41 -7.05 -4.51
C ALA A 109 11.92 -5.62 -4.79
N VAL A 110 12.78 -4.61 -4.67
CA VAL A 110 12.46 -3.21 -4.99
C VAL A 110 11.98 -3.07 -6.43
N ARG A 111 12.65 -3.71 -7.38
CA ARG A 111 12.23 -3.70 -8.79
C ARG A 111 10.86 -4.37 -8.97
N VAL A 112 10.66 -5.58 -8.44
CA VAL A 112 9.39 -6.30 -8.54
C VAL A 112 8.24 -5.50 -7.93
N ILE A 113 8.48 -4.82 -6.81
CA ILE A 113 7.46 -4.01 -6.15
C ILE A 113 7.09 -2.80 -7.02
N ASN A 114 8.08 -2.06 -7.49
CA ASN A 114 7.86 -0.84 -8.29
C ASN A 114 7.20 -1.14 -9.63
N ASP A 115 7.54 -2.27 -10.26
CA ASP A 115 7.10 -2.58 -11.62
C ASP A 115 5.80 -3.40 -11.61
N LYS A 116 5.79 -4.57 -10.95
CA LYS A 116 4.69 -5.54 -11.05
C LYS A 116 3.65 -5.39 -9.95
N VAL A 117 4.11 -5.32 -8.69
CA VAL A 117 3.19 -5.28 -7.54
C VAL A 117 2.42 -3.96 -7.52
N SER A 118 3.09 -2.83 -7.78
CA SER A 118 2.41 -1.54 -7.83
C SER A 118 1.27 -1.55 -8.85
N GLU A 119 1.52 -2.04 -10.06
CA GLU A 119 0.50 -2.11 -11.12
C GLU A 119 -0.69 -2.98 -10.70
N ALA A 120 -0.43 -4.18 -10.17
CA ALA A 120 -1.47 -5.13 -9.79
C ALA A 120 -2.34 -4.67 -8.61
N LEU A 121 -1.80 -3.85 -7.71
CA LEU A 121 -2.52 -3.41 -6.51
C LEU A 121 -3.31 -2.10 -6.70
N VAL A 122 -3.10 -1.33 -7.78
CA VAL A 122 -3.87 -0.09 -8.02
C VAL A 122 -5.37 -0.39 -8.09
N GLY A 123 -6.15 0.40 -7.36
CA GLY A 123 -7.61 0.28 -7.30
C GLY A 123 -8.13 -0.73 -6.27
N MET A 124 -7.26 -1.56 -5.70
CA MET A 124 -7.65 -2.48 -4.62
C MET A 124 -7.90 -1.71 -3.32
N ASP A 125 -8.77 -2.27 -2.47
CA ASP A 125 -8.98 -1.79 -1.11
C ASP A 125 -7.83 -2.30 -0.22
N PRO A 126 -7.03 -1.41 0.40
CA PRO A 126 -5.90 -1.80 1.24
C PRO A 126 -6.31 -2.59 2.50
N GLN A 127 -7.59 -2.62 2.85
CA GLN A 127 -8.10 -3.38 3.98
C GLN A 127 -8.38 -4.86 3.64
N GLN A 128 -8.36 -5.24 2.35
CA GLN A 128 -8.59 -6.61 1.89
C GLN A 128 -7.28 -7.42 1.87
N GLN A 129 -6.71 -7.67 3.05
CA GLN A 129 -5.39 -8.30 3.20
C GLN A 129 -5.24 -9.60 2.39
N ALA A 130 -6.22 -10.51 2.47
CA ALA A 130 -6.17 -11.79 1.76
C ALA A 130 -6.11 -11.64 0.22
N GLN A 131 -6.81 -10.64 -0.34
CA GLN A 131 -6.79 -10.38 -1.79
C GLN A 131 -5.44 -9.78 -2.21
N ILE A 132 -4.90 -8.88 -1.40
CA ILE A 132 -3.59 -8.27 -1.63
C ILE A 132 -2.49 -9.34 -1.58
N ASP A 133 -2.51 -10.18 -0.55
CA ASP A 133 -1.54 -11.27 -0.40
C ASP A 133 -1.60 -12.24 -1.58
N GLN A 134 -2.80 -12.60 -2.01
CA GLN A 134 -3.00 -13.46 -3.17
C GLN A 134 -2.44 -12.84 -4.45
N ALA A 135 -2.76 -11.56 -4.72
CA ALA A 135 -2.24 -10.85 -5.89
C ALA A 135 -0.69 -10.77 -5.89
N ILE A 136 -0.08 -10.54 -4.72
CA ILE A 136 1.38 -10.54 -4.58
C ILE A 136 1.95 -11.94 -4.80
N MET A 137 1.33 -12.98 -4.22
CA MET A 137 1.76 -14.36 -4.36
C MET A 137 1.73 -14.84 -5.82
N ASP A 138 0.69 -14.48 -6.57
CA ASP A 138 0.55 -14.87 -7.98
C ASP A 138 1.66 -14.26 -8.86
N LEU A 139 2.16 -13.08 -8.49
CA LEU A 139 3.28 -12.42 -9.18
C LEU A 139 4.66 -12.93 -8.77
N THR A 140 4.78 -13.46 -7.55
CA THR A 140 6.07 -13.77 -6.92
C THR A 140 6.37 -15.27 -6.81
N ARG A 141 5.36 -16.13 -6.97
CA ARG A 141 5.54 -17.57 -7.02
C ARG A 141 6.49 -17.93 -8.16
N ARG A 142 7.69 -18.39 -7.85
CA ARG A 142 8.57 -19.03 -8.83
C ARG A 142 7.86 -20.28 -9.32
N ALA A 143 7.83 -20.49 -10.64
CA ALA A 143 7.58 -21.83 -11.18
C ALA A 143 8.66 -22.74 -10.60
N THR A 144 8.28 -23.58 -9.65
CA THR A 144 9.07 -24.74 -9.24
C THR A 144 9.05 -25.71 -10.41
N GLY A 145 10.05 -25.58 -11.28
CA GLY A 145 10.44 -26.57 -12.28
C GLY A 145 11.75 -27.21 -11.86
#